data_AF-A0A430B1M1-F1
#
_entry.id   AF-A0A430B1M1-F1
#
_cell.length_a   1.000
_cell.length_b   1.000
_cell.length_c   1.000
_cell.angle_alpha   90.00
_cell.angle_beta   90.00
_cell.angle_gamma   90.00
#
_symmetry.space_group_name_H-M   'P 1'
#
loop_
_entity.id
_entity.type
_entity.pdbx_description
1 polymer ?
#
loop_
_entity_poly.entity_id
_entity_poly.type
_entity_poly.pdbx_seq_one_letter_code
_entity_poly.pdbx_strand_id
1 'polypeptide(L)'
;MKGGFFLYGVDTLVRIFSHFAFIYLAFWGLQSLRLDNVFKKGQQYYKQIRLTYVLLAILIGYNASNFFMEVMFLTRDLLQGIFS
;
A
#
# COMPACT_ATOMS: atom_id res chain seq x y z
N MET A 1 -6.87 -9.01 -32.35
CA MET A 1 -6.37 -7.96 -31.43
C MET A 1 -7.45 -7.48 -30.43
N LYS A 2 -8.15 -8.38 -29.72
CA LYS A 2 -9.18 -8.01 -28.71
C LYS A 2 -8.89 -8.52 -27.29
N GLY A 3 -7.88 -9.39 -27.11
CA GLY A 3 -7.55 -9.97 -25.80
C GLY A 3 -6.65 -9.12 -24.90
N GLY A 4 -5.86 -8.20 -25.47
CA GLY A 4 -4.91 -7.40 -24.69
C GLY A 4 -5.57 -6.38 -23.76
N PHE A 5 -6.59 -5.67 -24.24
CA PHE A 5 -7.21 -4.56 -23.49
C PHE A 5 -7.83 -5.01 -22.15
N PHE A 6 -8.47 -6.19 -22.14
CA PHE A 6 -9.05 -6.74 -20.91
C PHE A 6 -7.99 -7.18 -19.90
N LEU A 7 -6.88 -7.78 -20.35
CA LEU A 7 -5.77 -8.17 -19.48
C LEU A 7 -5.12 -6.94 -18.84
N TYR A 8 -4.77 -5.91 -19.64
CA TYR A 8 -4.21 -4.66 -19.12
C TYR A 8 -5.18 -3.93 -18.16
N GLY A 9 -6.49 -4.00 -18.42
CA GLY A 9 -7.50 -3.47 -17.52
C GLY A 9 -7.54 -4.19 -16.17
N VAL A 10 -7.51 -5.52 -16.18
CA VAL A 10 -7.49 -6.32 -14.95
C VAL A 10 -6.22 -6.10 -14.14
N ASP A 11 -5.04 -6.10 -14.78
CA ASP A 11 -3.77 -5.81 -14.08
C ASP A 11 -3.77 -4.42 -13.43
N THR A 12 -4.34 -3.41 -14.12
CA THR A 12 -4.49 -2.06 -13.59
C THR A 12 -5.43 -2.03 -12.38
N LEU A 13 -6.56 -2.73 -12.45
CA LEU A 13 -7.52 -2.82 -11.35
C LEU A 13 -6.92 -3.52 -10.12
N VAL A 14 -6.20 -4.63 -10.32
CA VAL A 14 -5.50 -5.35 -9.24
C VAL A 14 -4.50 -4.43 -8.56
N ARG A 15 -3.73 -3.66 -9.34
CA ARG A 15 -2.72 -2.74 -8.81
C ARG A 15 -3.34 -1.61 -7.99
N ILE A 16 -4.41 -1.00 -8.49
CA ILE A 16 -5.17 0.02 -7.75
C ILE A 16 -5.70 -0.57 -6.44
N PHE A 17 -6.38 -1.72 -6.52
CA PHE A 17 -6.95 -2.37 -5.34
C PHE A 17 -5.88 -2.72 -4.30
N SER A 18 -4.72 -3.23 -4.74
CA SER A 18 -3.58 -3.50 -3.87
C SER A 18 -3.14 -2.25 -3.12
N HIS A 19 -2.94 -1.12 -3.80
CA HIS A 19 -2.54 0.13 -3.13
C HIS A 19 -3.54 0.55 -2.07
N PHE A 20 -4.85 0.54 -2.36
CA PHE A 20 -5.87 0.90 -1.37
C PHE A 20 -5.91 -0.08 -0.19
N ALA A 21 -5.79 -1.39 -0.45
CA ALA A 21 -5.76 -2.41 0.60
C ALA A 21 -4.55 -2.24 1.53
N PHE A 22 -3.34 -2.05 0.99
CA PHE A 22 -2.14 -1.85 1.80
C PHE A 22 -2.13 -0.51 2.56
N ILE A 23 -2.69 0.56 1.99
CA ILE A 23 -2.85 1.83 2.72
C ILE A 23 -3.82 1.66 3.88
N TYR A 24 -4.93 0.94 3.69
CA TYR A 24 -5.87 0.64 4.78
C TYR A 24 -5.20 -0.20 5.89
N LEU A 25 -4.47 -1.25 5.52
CA LEU A 25 -3.72 -2.08 6.47
C LEU A 25 -2.64 -1.26 7.21
N ALA A 26 -1.92 -0.38 6.52
CA ALA A 26 -0.95 0.52 7.13
C ALA A 26 -1.60 1.51 8.09
N PHE A 27 -2.76 2.07 7.73
CA PHE A 27 -3.53 2.95 8.61
C PHE A 27 -3.98 2.22 9.88
N TRP A 28 -4.52 1.02 9.73
CA TRP A 28 -4.92 0.17 10.86
C TRP A 28 -3.74 -0.22 11.75
N GLY A 29 -2.59 -0.58 11.15
CA GLY A 29 -1.37 -0.90 11.87
C GLY A 29 -0.78 0.29 12.62
N LEU A 30 -0.72 1.47 11.99
CA LEU A 30 -0.24 2.69 12.64
C LEU A 30 -1.11 3.09 13.83
N GLN A 31 -2.44 2.95 13.71
CA GLN A 31 -3.37 3.26 14.79
C GLN A 31 -3.12 2.38 16.04
N SER A 32 -2.59 1.16 15.87
CA SER A 32 -2.21 0.30 16.99
C SER A 32 -1.00 0.80 17.78
N LEU A 33 -0.13 1.62 17.18
CA LEU A 33 1.10 2.12 17.81
C LEU A 33 0.86 3.21 18.86
N ARG A 34 -0.41 3.65 19.06
CA ARG A 34 -0.80 4.68 20.03
C ARG A 34 0.17 5.86 20.05
N LEU A 35 0.50 6.43 18.88
CA LEU A 35 1.41 7.60 18.81
C LEU A 35 0.87 8.81 19.59
N ASP A 36 -0.39 8.78 20.03
CA ASP A 36 -0.97 9.71 21.01
C ASP A 36 -0.20 9.74 22.34
N ASN A 37 0.55 8.69 22.66
CA ASN A 37 1.46 8.65 23.81
C ASN A 37 2.82 9.30 23.51
N VAL A 38 3.23 9.35 22.23
CA VAL A 38 4.51 9.93 21.78
C VAL A 38 4.40 11.45 21.68
N PHE A 39 3.27 11.97 21.19
CA PHE A 39 3.00 13.40 21.14
C PHE A 39 2.38 13.87 22.47
N LYS A 40 3.10 14.68 23.24
CA LYS A 40 2.65 15.22 24.54
C LYS A 40 1.20 15.73 24.47
N LYS A 41 0.38 15.33 25.45
CA LYS A 41 -1.03 15.71 25.63
C LYS A 41 -1.23 17.23 25.56
N GLY A 42 -1.54 17.73 24.38
CA GLY A 42 -2.03 19.09 24.15
C GLY A 42 -3.16 19.03 23.14
N GLN A 43 -4.36 19.48 23.53
CA GLN A 43 -5.57 19.51 22.69
C GLN A 43 -5.38 20.27 21.36
N GLN A 44 -4.35 21.12 21.29
CA GLN A 44 -4.14 22.06 20.20
C GLN A 44 -3.69 21.41 18.88
N TYR A 45 -3.12 20.21 18.89
CA TYR A 45 -2.50 19.60 17.71
C TYR A 45 -3.18 18.32 17.20
N TYR A 46 -4.34 17.95 17.76
CA TYR A 46 -5.05 16.70 17.43
C TYR A 46 -5.31 16.53 15.91
N LYS A 47 -5.72 17.62 15.23
CA LYS A 47 -5.98 17.59 13.78
C LYS A 47 -4.72 17.32 12.96
N GLN A 48 -3.58 17.90 13.36
CA GLN A 48 -2.31 17.77 12.63
C GLN A 48 -1.73 16.37 12.80
N ILE A 49 -1.78 15.82 14.02
CA ILE A 49 -1.37 14.44 14.30
C ILE A 49 -2.16 13.46 13.43
N ARG A 50 -3.48 13.66 13.32
CA ARG A 50 -4.34 12.81 12.48
C ARG A 50 -3.99 12.90 10.98
N LEU A 51 -3.67 14.11 10.49
CA LEU A 51 -3.22 14.29 9.12
C LEU A 51 -1.89 13.58 8.87
N THR A 52 -0.93 13.72 9.79
CA THR A 52 0.36 13.02 9.74
C THR A 52 0.17 11.51 9.72
N TYR A 53 -0.76 10.97 10.52
CA TYR A 53 -1.09 9.54 10.49
C TYR A 53 -1.57 9.07 9.12
N VAL A 54 -2.48 9.81 8.50
CA VAL A 54 -2.99 9.46 7.16
C VAL A 54 -1.87 9.52 6.13
N LEU A 55 -1.04 10.55 6.16
CA LEU A 55 0.10 10.68 5.25
C LEU A 55 1.12 9.56 5.43
N LEU A 56 1.44 9.20 6.68
CA LEU A 56 2.32 8.07 6.98
C LEU A 56 1.71 6.74 6.50
N ALA A 57 0.41 6.55 6.69
CA ALA A 57 -0.28 5.36 6.20
C ALA A 57 -0.21 5.24 4.68
N ILE A 58 -0.39 6.36 3.97
CA ILE A 58 -0.25 6.41 2.51
C ILE A 58 1.18 6.06 2.10
N LEU A 59 2.18 6.67 2.75
CA LEU A 59 3.60 6.44 2.44
C LEU A 59 3.99 4.97 2.66
N ILE A 60 3.65 4.41 3.82
CA ILE A 60 3.98 3.02 4.17
C ILE A 60 3.18 2.05 3.29
N GLY A 61 1.87 2.26 3.15
CA GLY A 61 1.00 1.40 2.35
C GLY A 61 1.35 1.42 0.87
N TYR A 62 1.72 2.57 0.32
CA TYR A 62 2.20 2.68 -1.06
C TYR A 62 3.47 1.87 -1.28
N ASN A 63 4.47 2.01 -0.40
CA ASN A 63 5.73 1.25 -0.50
C ASN A 63 5.50 -0.25 -0.31
N ALA A 64 4.68 -0.65 0.66
CA ALA A 64 4.33 -2.06 0.89
C ALA A 64 3.61 -2.69 -0.32
N SER A 65 2.66 -1.96 -0.93
CA SER A 65 2.00 -2.38 -2.17
C SER A 65 3.00 -2.48 -3.32
N ASN A 66 3.91 -1.51 -3.47
CA ASN A 66 4.91 -1.55 -4.54
C ASN A 66 5.85 -2.75 -4.38
N PHE A 67 6.33 -3.01 -3.16
CA PHE A 67 7.09 -4.22 -2.82
C PHE A 67 6.30 -5.49 -3.16
N PHE A 68 5.01 -5.56 -2.81
CA PHE A 68 4.17 -6.71 -3.12
C PHE A 68 4.03 -6.95 -4.63
N MET A 69 3.78 -5.90 -5.41
CA MET A 69 3.69 -5.98 -6.87
C MET A 69 5.03 -6.39 -7.50
N GLU A 70 6.14 -5.90 -6.96
CA GLU A 70 7.50 -6.27 -7.40
C GLU A 70 7.79 -7.74 -7.14
N VAL A 71 7.46 -8.26 -5.95
CA VAL A 71 7.59 -9.70 -5.65
C VAL A 71 6.75 -10.55 -6.59
N MET A 72 5.51 -10.13 -6.90
CA MET A 72 4.67 -10.83 -7.87
C MET A 72 5.31 -10.86 -9.26
N PHE A 73 5.86 -9.74 -9.72
CA PHE A 73 6.54 -9.64 -11.01
C PHE A 73 7.78 -10.53 -11.06
N LEU A 74 8.67 -10.43 -10.05
CA LEU A 74 9.88 -11.25 -9.96
C LEU A 74 9.56 -12.74 -9.89
N THR A 75 8.49 -13.13 -9.19
CA THR A 75 8.05 -14.52 -9.13
C THR A 75 7.60 -15.03 -10.50
N ARG A 76 6.83 -14.22 -11.25
CA ARG A 76 6.40 -14.58 -12.61
C ARG A 76 7.59 -14.73 -13.55
N ASP A 77 8.53 -13.78 -13.51
CA ASP A 77 9.74 -13.77 -14.34
C ASP A 77 10.64 -14.99 -14.04
N LEU A 78 10.86 -15.28 -12.75
CA LEU A 78 11.63 -16.45 -12.31
C LEU A 78 10.99 -17.77 -12.78
N LEU A 79 9.67 -17.92 -12.64
CA LEU A 79 8.99 -19.12 -13.13
C LEU A 79 9.13 -19.25 -14.65
N GLN A 80 8.94 -18.15 -15.39
CA GLN A 80 9.10 -18.17 -16.85
C GLN A 80 10.52 -18.54 -17.26
N GLY A 81 11.55 -18.03 -16.57
CA GLY A 81 12.94 -18.37 -16.83
C GLY A 81 13.31 -19.82 -16.50
N ILE A 82 12.68 -20.44 -15.49
CA ILE A 82 12.89 -21.85 -15.14
C ILE A 82 12.27 -22.80 -16.17
N PHE A 83 11.15 -22.43 -16.78
CA PHE A 83 10.43 -23.27 -17.75
C PHE A 83 10.75 -22.93 -19.22
N SER A 84 11.71 -22.05 -19.47
CA SER A 84 12.26 -21.74 -20.80
C SER A 84 13.48 -22.59 -21.11
#